data_AF-A0A418VVB4-F1
#
_entry.id   AF-A0A418VVB4-F1
#
_cell.length_a   1.000
_cell.length_b   1.000
_cell.length_c   1.000
_cell.angle_alpha   90.00
_cell.angle_beta   90.00
_cell.angle_gamma   90.00
#
_symmetry.space_group_name_H-M   'P 1'
#
loop_
_entity.id
_entity.type
_entity.pdbx_description
1 polymer ?
#
loop_
_entity_poly.entity_id
_entity_poly.type
_entity_poly.pdbx_seq_one_letter_code
_entity_poly.pdbx_strand_id
1 'polypeptide(L)'
;MPDHSDKPGYFQGYWLEQKPGRDSGVWYRAWYDQPSRQVRRVSTGERDFSIAQRALIAWVLNSERPRHAPRSQALIDAITLRYWTDHAASRPSAKTIKRELRLIHAWWDGKTVADITPDAQRRFRQHLTELGTGPGGIDRILSTFRAALNHARKNEEVESIPFIAGFRPTEELRSREPKGRPLTLEELARLIDGAQSRHTLAYLWLAIGTLARPAAILDLTVTQYDADNGVLTLNPPGRVQNKKWRPVVPVAAALVPWLAPDAADAKTGRYVTYRGKPITSIIAAFRIARAAAGLDARVTPYSIRHTMARELRKARVPGEQISLFLGHLPSGAASTTAVYAPYEPEYLADAATAINNVMHRLAALVRNSHRPAPDAETTGKAIRHGIGDEKRQQVRRLILEGVPHAKVKELTGVSDGTISSIRKVLRAEALALRATK
;
A
#
# COMPACT_ATOMS: atom_id res chain seq x y z
N MET A 1 15.65 -46.72 -0.37
CA MET A 1 15.58 -45.82 -1.55
C MET A 1 16.98 -45.69 -2.08
N PRO A 2 17.22 -45.76 -3.40
CA PRO A 2 18.52 -45.42 -3.94
C PRO A 2 18.81 -43.94 -3.61
N ASP A 3 20.02 -43.64 -3.12
CA ASP A 3 20.47 -42.26 -2.95
C ASP A 3 20.91 -41.73 -4.32
N HIS A 4 20.45 -40.53 -4.66
CA HIS A 4 20.73 -39.85 -5.92
C HIS A 4 21.25 -38.42 -5.70
N SER A 5 21.60 -38.07 -4.46
CA SER A 5 22.11 -36.76 -4.08
C SER A 5 23.44 -36.39 -4.76
N ASP A 6 24.15 -37.39 -5.29
CA ASP A 6 25.39 -37.27 -6.05
C ASP A 6 25.20 -36.91 -7.54
N LYS A 7 23.95 -36.92 -8.03
CA LYS A 7 23.66 -36.69 -9.45
C LYS A 7 23.83 -35.21 -9.85
N PRO A 8 24.25 -34.93 -11.11
CA PRO A 8 24.40 -33.56 -11.61
C PRO A 8 23.10 -32.76 -11.47
N GLY A 9 23.21 -31.55 -10.92
CA GLY A 9 22.04 -30.66 -10.76
C GLY A 9 20.96 -31.22 -9.83
N TYR A 10 21.29 -32.13 -8.92
CA TYR A 10 20.33 -32.70 -7.97
C TYR A 10 19.62 -31.60 -7.14
N PHE A 11 18.30 -31.72 -7.05
CA PHE A 11 17.44 -30.81 -6.30
C PHE A 11 16.13 -31.50 -5.90
N GLN A 12 15.92 -31.67 -4.58
CA GLN A 12 14.69 -32.22 -3.97
C GLN A 12 14.15 -33.49 -4.66
N GLY A 13 14.99 -34.52 -4.84
CA GLY A 13 14.57 -35.81 -5.44
C GLY A 13 14.64 -35.87 -6.98
N TYR A 14 14.99 -34.76 -7.62
CA TYR A 14 15.21 -34.67 -9.06
C TYR A 14 16.68 -34.41 -9.38
N TRP A 15 17.12 -34.74 -10.58
CA TRP A 15 18.46 -34.40 -11.08
C TRP A 15 18.45 -34.15 -12.59
N LEU A 16 19.58 -33.67 -13.10
CA LEU A 16 19.82 -33.50 -14.53
C LEU A 16 20.65 -34.66 -15.09
N GLU A 17 20.22 -35.17 -16.24
CA GLU A 17 20.92 -36.22 -16.97
C GLU A 17 20.92 -35.90 -18.48
N GLN A 18 22.01 -36.23 -19.17
CA GLN A 18 22.09 -36.21 -20.64
C GLN A 18 22.09 -37.64 -21.17
N LYS A 19 21.50 -37.84 -22.35
CA LYS A 19 21.55 -39.14 -23.03
C LYS A 19 22.73 -39.23 -23.99
N PRO A 20 23.34 -40.42 -24.15
CA PRO A 20 24.08 -40.77 -25.35
C PRO A 20 23.09 -40.93 -26.53
N GLY A 21 23.34 -40.31 -27.69
CA GLY A 21 22.52 -40.48 -28.91
C GLY A 21 22.10 -39.16 -29.59
N ARG A 22 21.13 -39.22 -30.52
CA ARG A 22 20.74 -38.12 -31.45
C ARG A 22 20.40 -36.76 -30.81
N ASP A 23 19.98 -36.73 -29.55
CA ASP A 23 19.75 -35.50 -28.76
C ASP A 23 20.93 -35.16 -27.83
N SER A 24 22.16 -35.53 -28.24
CA SER A 24 23.37 -35.29 -27.45
C SER A 24 23.50 -33.81 -27.12
N GLY A 25 23.39 -33.49 -25.82
CA GLY A 25 23.53 -32.15 -25.29
C GLY A 25 22.27 -31.53 -24.69
N VAL A 26 21.06 -32.09 -24.88
CA VAL A 26 19.86 -31.61 -24.17
C VAL A 26 19.81 -32.21 -22.77
N TRP A 27 19.57 -31.37 -21.77
CA TRP A 27 19.39 -31.78 -20.38
C TRP A 27 17.96 -32.25 -20.12
N TYR A 28 17.83 -33.38 -19.43
CA TYR A 28 16.56 -33.92 -18.98
C TYR A 28 16.45 -33.78 -17.46
N ARG A 29 15.26 -33.40 -16.98
CA ARG A 29 14.87 -33.61 -15.59
C ARG A 29 14.58 -35.08 -15.39
N ALA A 30 15.27 -35.72 -14.47
CA ALA A 30 15.09 -37.12 -14.11
C ALA A 30 14.66 -37.28 -12.64
N TRP A 31 13.90 -38.33 -12.35
CA TRP A 31 13.52 -38.73 -10.99
C TRP A 31 13.31 -40.23 -10.90
N TYR A 32 13.46 -40.78 -9.69
CA TYR A 32 13.16 -42.18 -9.43
C TYR A 32 11.66 -42.34 -9.12
N ASP A 33 10.94 -43.06 -9.98
CA ASP A 33 9.51 -43.33 -9.82
C ASP A 33 9.32 -44.60 -8.99
N GLN A 34 9.02 -44.45 -7.69
CA GLN A 34 8.89 -45.57 -6.76
C GLN A 34 7.93 -46.70 -7.20
N PRO A 35 6.72 -46.41 -7.69
CA PRO A 35 5.77 -47.45 -8.13
C PRO A 35 6.31 -48.30 -9.28
N SER A 36 6.97 -47.69 -10.27
CA SER A 36 7.53 -48.42 -11.42
C SER A 36 8.96 -48.92 -11.19
N ARG A 37 9.60 -48.49 -10.11
CA ARG A 37 11.02 -48.76 -9.78
C ARG A 37 12.00 -48.34 -10.88
N GLN A 38 11.62 -47.38 -11.71
CA GLN A 38 12.40 -46.91 -12.86
C GLN A 38 12.74 -45.42 -12.75
N VAL A 39 13.82 -45.01 -13.41
CA VAL A 39 14.13 -43.59 -13.60
C VAL A 39 13.29 -43.03 -14.74
N ARG A 40 12.38 -42.11 -14.42
CA ARG A 40 11.61 -41.35 -15.41
C ARG A 40 12.33 -40.04 -15.73
N ARG A 41 12.06 -39.52 -16.93
CA ARG A 41 12.75 -38.35 -17.47
C ARG A 41 11.81 -37.51 -18.31
N VAL A 42 11.96 -36.20 -18.25
CA VAL A 42 11.28 -35.23 -19.13
C VAL A 42 12.32 -34.21 -19.60
N SER A 43 12.33 -33.92 -20.90
CA SER A 43 13.25 -32.93 -21.47
C SER A 43 13.03 -31.55 -20.85
N THR A 44 14.11 -30.87 -20.50
CA THR A 44 14.03 -29.44 -20.13
C THR A 44 13.95 -28.54 -21.36
N GLY A 45 14.30 -29.06 -22.55
CA GLY A 45 14.49 -28.27 -23.77
C GLY A 45 15.82 -27.52 -23.85
N GLU A 46 16.61 -27.55 -22.76
CA GLU A 46 17.80 -26.71 -22.60
C GLU A 46 19.09 -27.50 -22.84
N ARG A 47 20.05 -26.88 -23.54
CA ARG A 47 21.38 -27.45 -23.76
C ARG A 47 22.45 -26.92 -22.80
N ASP A 48 22.24 -25.72 -22.27
CA ASP A 48 23.09 -25.12 -21.26
C ASP A 48 22.73 -25.66 -19.87
N PHE A 49 23.73 -26.16 -19.13
CA PHE A 49 23.52 -26.75 -17.81
C PHE A 49 22.93 -25.75 -16.80
N SER A 50 23.37 -24.48 -16.84
CA SER A 50 22.89 -23.46 -15.91
C SER A 50 21.45 -23.06 -16.20
N ILE A 51 21.06 -22.97 -17.48
CA ILE A 51 19.67 -22.73 -17.88
C ILE A 51 18.80 -23.94 -17.49
N ALA A 52 19.25 -25.15 -17.78
CA ALA A 52 18.56 -26.39 -17.42
C ALA A 52 18.38 -26.54 -15.90
N GLN A 53 19.39 -26.18 -15.11
CA GLN A 53 19.34 -26.23 -13.66
C GLN A 53 18.33 -25.22 -13.09
N ARG A 54 18.30 -23.99 -13.63
CA ARG A 54 17.26 -23.01 -13.27
C ARG A 54 15.86 -23.48 -13.65
N ALA A 55 15.70 -24.08 -14.83
CA ALA A 55 14.42 -24.62 -15.29
C ALA A 55 13.96 -25.80 -14.42
N LEU A 56 14.88 -26.69 -14.03
CA LEU A 56 14.62 -27.78 -13.09
C LEU A 56 14.16 -27.24 -11.75
N ILE A 57 14.93 -26.34 -11.13
CA ILE A 57 14.60 -25.73 -9.85
C ILE A 57 13.23 -25.06 -9.94
N ALA A 58 13.00 -24.20 -10.93
CA ALA A 58 11.72 -23.53 -11.12
C ALA A 58 10.55 -24.52 -11.27
N TRP A 59 10.74 -25.63 -11.98
CA TRP A 59 9.72 -26.67 -12.12
C TRP A 59 9.47 -27.39 -10.79
N VAL A 60 10.52 -27.87 -10.10
CA VAL A 60 10.37 -28.60 -8.82
C VAL A 60 9.69 -27.72 -7.79
N LEU A 61 10.09 -26.45 -7.69
CA LEU A 61 9.48 -25.48 -6.79
C LEU A 61 7.99 -25.24 -7.06
N ASN A 62 7.54 -25.39 -8.31
CA ASN A 62 6.15 -25.16 -8.74
C ASN A 62 5.30 -26.44 -8.80
N SER A 63 5.89 -27.61 -9.06
CA SER A 63 5.18 -28.86 -9.38
C SER A 63 5.17 -29.86 -8.23
N GLU A 64 6.16 -29.85 -7.35
CA GLU A 64 6.18 -30.70 -6.16
C GLU A 64 6.05 -29.87 -4.88
N ARG A 65 4.97 -30.13 -4.14
CA ARG A 65 4.86 -29.68 -2.76
C ARG A 65 5.35 -30.82 -1.88
N PRO A 66 6.52 -30.67 -1.23
CA PRO A 66 6.91 -31.66 -0.26
C PRO A 66 5.86 -31.71 0.86
N ARG A 67 5.70 -32.88 1.49
CA ARG A 67 4.86 -33.05 2.67
C ARG A 67 5.75 -33.26 3.88
N HIS A 68 5.57 -32.44 4.89
CA HIS A 68 6.32 -32.42 6.14
C HIS A 68 7.83 -32.54 5.93
N ALA A 69 8.39 -31.76 4.99
CA ALA A 69 9.82 -31.81 4.73
C ALA A 69 10.61 -31.52 6.03
N PRO A 70 11.70 -32.26 6.30
CA PRO A 70 12.65 -31.88 7.32
C PRO A 70 13.16 -30.46 7.09
N ARG A 71 13.48 -29.75 8.17
CA ARG A 71 13.99 -28.36 8.06
C ARG A 71 15.22 -28.22 7.16
N SER A 72 16.07 -29.24 7.11
CA SER A 72 17.28 -29.30 6.27
C SER A 72 17.02 -29.50 4.77
N GLN A 73 15.77 -29.82 4.39
CA GLN A 73 15.38 -30.04 2.99
C GLN A 73 14.39 -28.97 2.48
N ALA A 74 13.76 -28.24 3.41
CA ALA A 74 12.83 -27.17 3.09
C ALA A 74 13.57 -25.89 2.66
N LEU A 75 13.67 -25.65 1.36
CA LEU A 75 14.35 -24.47 0.81
C LEU A 75 13.53 -23.19 1.01
N ILE A 76 14.22 -22.11 1.40
CA ILE A 76 13.59 -20.81 1.61
C ILE A 76 13.08 -20.22 0.29
N ASP A 77 13.79 -20.47 -0.81
CA ASP A 77 13.38 -20.02 -2.16
C ASP A 77 12.04 -20.65 -2.58
N ALA A 78 11.89 -21.95 -2.31
CA ALA A 78 10.64 -22.68 -2.51
C ALA A 78 9.48 -22.03 -1.76
N ILE A 79 9.69 -21.82 -0.46
CA ILE A 79 8.69 -21.30 0.46
C ILE A 79 8.28 -19.88 0.09
N THR A 80 9.25 -19.02 -0.23
CA THR A 80 8.99 -17.62 -0.57
C THR A 80 8.31 -17.49 -1.93
N LEU A 81 8.69 -18.32 -2.92
CA LEU A 81 8.04 -18.38 -4.22
C LEU A 81 6.60 -18.87 -4.09
N ARG A 82 6.35 -19.98 -3.38
CA ARG A 82 4.99 -20.51 -3.18
C ARG A 82 4.11 -19.56 -2.36
N TYR A 83 4.66 -18.92 -1.34
CA TYR A 83 3.95 -17.86 -0.62
C TYR A 83 3.55 -16.70 -1.56
N TRP A 84 4.41 -16.35 -2.51
CA TRP A 84 4.09 -15.35 -3.52
C TRP A 84 2.94 -15.79 -4.43
N THR A 85 3.06 -16.97 -5.04
CA THR A 85 2.08 -17.49 -6.02
C THR A 85 0.72 -17.76 -5.39
N ASP A 86 0.71 -18.41 -4.23
CA ASP A 86 -0.52 -18.92 -3.63
C ASP A 86 -1.28 -17.84 -2.86
N HIS A 87 -0.55 -16.86 -2.32
CA HIS A 87 -1.11 -15.97 -1.32
C HIS A 87 -0.78 -14.49 -1.52
N ALA A 88 0.48 -14.10 -1.65
CA ALA A 88 0.87 -12.71 -1.54
C ALA A 88 0.58 -11.87 -2.80
N ALA A 89 0.56 -12.47 -4.00
CA ALA A 89 0.34 -11.75 -5.26
C ALA A 89 -1.05 -11.10 -5.37
N SER A 90 -2.08 -11.70 -4.76
CA SER A 90 -3.45 -11.18 -4.77
C SER A 90 -3.73 -10.13 -3.68
N ARG A 91 -2.77 -9.87 -2.79
CA ARG A 91 -2.97 -8.95 -1.66
C ARG A 91 -2.82 -7.48 -2.11
N PRO A 92 -3.55 -6.54 -1.48
CA PRO A 92 -3.34 -5.11 -1.72
C PRO A 92 -1.88 -4.63 -1.49
N SER A 93 -1.13 -5.34 -0.64
CA SER A 93 0.28 -5.05 -0.34
C SER A 93 1.28 -5.79 -1.24
N ALA A 94 0.84 -6.43 -2.34
CA ALA A 94 1.67 -7.29 -3.19
C ALA A 94 2.98 -6.61 -3.64
N LYS A 95 2.93 -5.36 -4.11
CA LYS A 95 4.15 -4.62 -4.53
C LYS A 95 5.19 -4.53 -3.42
N THR A 96 4.75 -4.29 -2.17
CA THR A 96 5.66 -4.16 -1.04
C THR A 96 6.17 -5.52 -0.58
N ILE A 97 5.28 -6.53 -0.53
CA ILE A 97 5.68 -7.91 -0.22
C ILE A 97 6.71 -8.42 -1.25
N LYS A 98 6.49 -8.17 -2.55
CA LYS A 98 7.44 -8.56 -3.61
C LYS A 98 8.84 -8.00 -3.38
N ARG A 99 8.94 -6.71 -3.00
CA ARG A 99 10.22 -6.09 -2.67
C ARG A 99 10.89 -6.75 -1.47
N GLU A 100 10.11 -7.09 -0.45
CA GLU A 100 10.61 -7.72 0.77
C GLU A 100 11.06 -9.15 0.52
N LEU A 101 10.28 -9.93 -0.27
CA LEU A 101 10.66 -11.27 -0.68
C LEU A 101 11.95 -11.28 -1.52
N ARG A 102 12.20 -10.24 -2.33
CA ARG A 102 13.50 -10.11 -3.03
C ARG A 102 14.68 -9.94 -2.07
N LEU A 103 14.52 -9.13 -1.02
CA LEU A 103 15.57 -8.95 0.01
C LEU A 103 15.79 -10.23 0.82
N ILE A 104 14.70 -10.95 1.12
CA ILE A 104 14.76 -12.25 1.79
C ILE A 104 15.48 -13.27 0.89
N HIS A 105 15.05 -13.42 -0.36
CA HIS A 105 15.65 -14.34 -1.32
C HIS A 105 17.13 -14.04 -1.54
N ALA A 106 17.51 -12.77 -1.74
CA ALA A 106 18.91 -12.41 -1.97
C ALA A 106 19.86 -12.81 -0.82
N TRP A 107 19.37 -12.85 0.43
CA TRP A 107 20.16 -13.26 1.58
C TRP A 107 20.10 -14.78 1.83
N TRP A 108 18.94 -15.39 1.61
CA TRP A 108 18.67 -16.80 1.93
C TRP A 108 18.74 -17.71 0.69
N ASP A 109 19.36 -17.26 -0.39
CA ASP A 109 19.51 -18.01 -1.64
C ASP A 109 20.18 -19.36 -1.40
N GLY A 110 19.54 -20.43 -1.86
CA GLY A 110 20.00 -21.80 -1.65
C GLY A 110 20.00 -22.28 -0.19
N LYS A 111 19.51 -21.47 0.76
CA LYS A 111 19.42 -21.84 2.18
C LYS A 111 18.10 -22.55 2.49
N THR A 112 18.15 -23.33 3.55
CA THR A 112 17.05 -24.15 4.05
C THR A 112 16.49 -23.57 5.36
N VAL A 113 15.35 -24.07 5.82
CA VAL A 113 14.76 -23.69 7.11
C VAL A 113 15.66 -24.06 8.30
N ALA A 114 16.57 -25.02 8.14
CA ALA A 114 17.58 -25.35 9.16
C ALA A 114 18.62 -24.23 9.33
N ASP A 115 18.95 -23.49 8.26
CA ASP A 115 19.96 -22.43 8.28
C ASP A 115 19.52 -21.16 9.04
N ILE A 116 18.23 -21.06 9.39
CA ILE A 116 17.66 -19.91 10.11
C ILE A 116 17.96 -20.04 11.63
N THR A 117 19.24 -19.93 11.97
CA THR A 117 19.72 -19.91 13.37
C THR A 117 19.59 -18.50 13.98
N PRO A 118 19.63 -18.36 15.32
CA PRO A 118 19.63 -17.04 15.96
C PRO A 118 20.77 -16.12 15.49
N ASP A 119 21.96 -16.67 15.22
CA ASP A 119 23.09 -15.93 14.66
C ASP A 119 22.81 -15.48 13.22
N ALA A 120 22.33 -16.39 12.36
CA ALA A 120 21.97 -16.04 10.98
C ALA A 120 20.89 -14.95 10.92
N GLN A 121 19.89 -15.00 11.82
CA GLN A 121 18.88 -13.94 11.94
C GLN A 121 19.47 -12.60 12.41
N ARG A 122 20.45 -12.60 13.32
CA ARG A 122 21.18 -11.39 13.72
C ARG A 122 21.94 -10.80 12.55
N ARG A 123 22.70 -11.61 11.81
CA ARG A 123 23.45 -11.18 10.62
C ARG A 123 22.53 -10.64 9.52
N PHE A 124 21.39 -11.29 9.28
CA PHE A 124 20.41 -10.80 8.32
C PHE A 124 19.86 -9.41 8.69
N ARG A 125 19.54 -9.19 9.97
CA ARG A 125 19.08 -7.88 10.47
C ARG A 125 20.15 -6.80 10.33
N GLN A 126 21.41 -7.14 10.61
CA GLN A 126 22.54 -6.24 10.40
C GLN A 126 22.71 -5.89 8.92
N HIS A 127 22.68 -6.89 8.04
CA HIS A 127 22.75 -6.67 6.59
C HIS A 127 21.64 -5.74 6.07
N LEU A 128 20.40 -5.91 6.54
CA LEU A 128 19.30 -5.00 6.20
C LEU A 128 19.55 -3.56 6.66
N THR A 129 20.23 -3.39 7.81
CA THR A 129 20.64 -2.08 8.33
C THR A 129 21.72 -1.46 7.45
N GLU A 130 22.72 -2.24 7.02
CA GLU A 130 23.80 -1.83 6.10
C GLU A 130 23.25 -1.41 4.73
N LEU A 131 22.16 -2.03 4.28
CA LEU A 131 21.41 -1.61 3.08
C LEU A 131 20.56 -0.33 3.28
N GLY A 132 20.64 0.32 4.45
CA GLY A 132 19.90 1.53 4.77
C GLY A 132 18.43 1.32 5.11
N THR A 133 18.02 0.08 5.44
CA THR A 133 16.63 -0.18 5.87
C THR A 133 16.45 0.25 7.31
N GLY A 134 15.58 1.25 7.55
CA GLY A 134 15.28 1.68 8.91
C GLY A 134 14.56 0.61 9.76
N PRO A 135 14.54 0.73 11.10
CA PRO A 135 14.05 -0.31 12.03
C PRO A 135 12.64 -0.83 11.72
N GLY A 136 11.70 0.08 11.39
CA GLY A 136 10.33 -0.30 11.02
C GLY A 136 10.23 -1.03 9.68
N GLY A 137 11.16 -0.77 8.75
CA GLY A 137 11.29 -1.51 7.51
C GLY A 137 11.82 -2.93 7.75
N ILE A 138 12.82 -3.08 8.63
CA ILE A 138 13.37 -4.38 9.03
C ILE A 138 12.28 -5.25 9.65
N ASP A 139 11.54 -4.76 10.66
CA ASP A 139 10.44 -5.52 11.26
C ASP A 139 9.38 -5.96 10.24
N ARG A 140 9.12 -5.11 9.23
CA ARG A 140 8.16 -5.42 8.18
C ARG A 140 8.67 -6.54 7.27
N ILE A 141 9.96 -6.52 6.91
CA ILE A 141 10.62 -7.62 6.16
C ILE A 141 10.54 -8.92 6.98
N LEU A 142 10.90 -8.88 8.27
CA LEU A 142 10.85 -10.03 9.16
C LEU A 142 9.42 -10.57 9.33
N SER A 143 8.42 -9.68 9.35
CA SER A 143 7.00 -10.07 9.36
C SER A 143 6.59 -10.77 8.06
N THR A 144 7.07 -10.31 6.90
CA THR A 144 6.83 -10.97 5.61
C THR A 144 7.51 -12.34 5.57
N PHE A 145 8.74 -12.45 6.07
CA PHE A 145 9.45 -13.73 6.14
C PHE A 145 8.72 -14.74 7.04
N ARG A 146 8.31 -14.29 8.23
CA ARG A 146 7.49 -15.09 9.15
C ARG A 146 6.18 -15.53 8.52
N ALA A 147 5.54 -14.69 7.72
CA ALA A 147 4.30 -15.04 7.04
C ALA A 147 4.51 -16.13 5.98
N ALA A 148 5.60 -16.06 5.20
CA ALA A 148 5.95 -17.09 4.23
C ALA A 148 6.22 -18.45 4.89
N LEU A 149 7.02 -18.47 5.97
CA LEU A 149 7.30 -19.69 6.74
C LEU A 149 6.01 -20.28 7.36
N ASN A 150 5.15 -19.44 7.94
CA ASN A 150 3.87 -19.90 8.47
C ASN A 150 2.92 -20.41 7.38
N HIS A 151 2.97 -19.84 6.18
CA HIS A 151 2.22 -20.36 5.04
C HIS A 151 2.68 -21.76 4.68
N ALA A 152 3.99 -21.99 4.54
CA ALA A 152 4.55 -23.31 4.28
C ALA A 152 4.15 -24.32 5.38
N ARG A 153 4.30 -23.96 6.65
CA ARG A 153 3.90 -24.83 7.78
C ARG A 153 2.40 -25.18 7.75
N LYS A 154 1.53 -24.20 7.46
CA LYS A 154 0.07 -24.41 7.40
C LYS A 154 -0.37 -25.29 6.22
N ASN A 155 0.41 -25.28 5.14
CA ASN A 155 0.20 -26.17 4.00
C ASN A 155 0.99 -27.48 4.14
N GLU A 156 1.48 -27.78 5.36
CA GLU A 156 2.22 -29.01 5.66
C GLU A 156 3.46 -29.20 4.80
N GLU A 157 4.06 -28.14 4.26
CA GLU A 157 5.24 -28.25 3.38
C GLU A 157 6.53 -28.51 4.17
N VAL A 158 6.54 -28.14 5.44
CA VAL A 158 7.67 -28.26 6.36
C VAL A 158 7.17 -28.72 7.72
N GLU A 159 7.92 -29.62 8.37
CA GLU A 159 7.55 -30.20 9.68
C GLU A 159 7.41 -29.13 10.77
N SER A 160 8.28 -28.10 10.75
CA SER A 160 8.33 -27.05 11.75
C SER A 160 9.09 -25.83 11.22
N ILE A 161 8.90 -24.68 11.89
CA ILE A 161 9.58 -23.43 11.53
C ILE A 161 10.26 -22.84 12.77
N PRO A 162 11.44 -22.21 12.62
CA PRO A 162 12.09 -21.52 13.71
C PRO A 162 11.33 -20.25 14.09
N PHE A 163 11.55 -19.79 15.32
CA PHE A 163 11.10 -18.48 15.75
C PHE A 163 11.87 -17.39 15.01
N ILE A 164 11.14 -16.48 14.35
CA ILE A 164 11.72 -15.28 13.75
C ILE A 164 11.63 -14.14 14.76
N ALA A 165 12.77 -13.68 15.27
CA ALA A 165 12.81 -12.58 16.23
C ALA A 165 12.44 -11.24 15.58
N GLY A 166 11.84 -10.33 16.35
CA GLY A 166 11.68 -8.93 15.93
C GLY A 166 13.03 -8.21 15.84
N PHE A 167 13.06 -7.07 15.17
CA PHE A 167 14.20 -6.16 15.22
C PHE A 167 14.13 -5.27 16.46
N ARG A 168 12.95 -4.69 16.72
CA ARG A 168 12.72 -3.82 17.87
C ARG A 168 12.16 -4.57 19.07
N PRO A 169 12.55 -4.20 20.31
CA PRO A 169 11.92 -4.71 21.53
C PRO A 169 10.42 -4.40 21.60
N THR A 170 9.70 -5.19 22.37
CA THR A 170 8.25 -5.03 22.57
C THR A 170 7.93 -3.68 23.22
N GLU A 171 8.78 -3.22 24.12
CA GLU A 171 8.68 -1.97 24.86
C GLU A 171 8.80 -0.77 23.92
N GLU A 172 9.75 -0.82 22.98
CA GLU A 172 9.90 0.21 21.93
C GLU A 172 8.65 0.22 21.04
N LEU A 173 8.11 -0.95 20.68
CA LEU A 173 6.89 -1.03 19.87
C LEU A 173 5.66 -0.45 20.60
N ARG A 174 5.57 -0.64 21.92
CA ARG A 174 4.48 -0.11 22.78
C ARG A 174 4.58 1.41 22.99
N SER A 175 5.79 1.95 23.06
CA SER A 175 6.04 3.39 23.28
C SER A 175 5.97 4.23 22.00
N ARG A 176 5.70 3.62 20.84
CA ARG A 176 5.57 4.36 19.57
C ARG A 176 4.47 5.41 19.67
N GLU A 177 4.85 6.65 19.41
CA GLU A 177 3.87 7.72 19.24
C GLU A 177 2.87 7.36 18.13
N PRO A 178 1.56 7.59 18.36
CA PRO A 178 0.55 7.42 17.33
C PRO A 178 0.88 8.23 16.07
N LYS A 179 0.46 7.70 14.92
CA LYS A 179 0.61 8.44 13.67
C LYS A 179 -0.23 9.70 13.69
N GLY A 180 0.44 10.85 13.76
CA GLY A 180 -0.20 12.14 13.75
C GLY A 180 -0.54 12.61 15.15
N ARG A 181 -0.10 13.81 15.51
CA ARG A 181 -0.50 14.42 16.79
C ARG A 181 -1.94 14.94 16.71
N PRO A 182 -2.71 14.96 17.81
CA PRO A 182 -3.96 15.71 17.89
C PRO A 182 -3.73 17.21 17.63
N LEU A 183 -4.76 17.87 17.11
CA LEU A 183 -4.82 19.31 16.88
C LEU A 183 -5.70 19.98 17.94
N THR A 184 -5.56 21.30 18.11
CA THR A 184 -6.63 22.13 18.70
C THR A 184 -7.72 22.45 17.67
N LEU A 185 -8.85 23.02 18.08
CA LEU A 185 -9.90 23.43 17.15
C LEU A 185 -9.45 24.59 16.25
N GLU A 186 -8.61 25.49 16.76
CA GLU A 186 -8.03 26.60 16.01
C GLU A 186 -7.02 26.09 14.97
N GLU A 187 -6.21 25.09 15.31
CA GLU A 187 -5.34 24.40 14.35
C GLU A 187 -6.14 23.68 13.27
N LEU A 188 -7.24 23.02 13.65
CA LEU A 188 -8.12 22.32 12.71
C LEU A 188 -8.85 23.32 11.80
N ALA A 189 -9.31 24.46 12.32
CA ALA A 189 -9.88 25.56 11.54
C ALA A 189 -8.86 26.16 10.57
N ARG A 190 -7.62 26.39 11.00
CA ARG A 190 -6.53 26.81 10.09
C ARG A 190 -6.24 25.79 9.00
N LEU A 191 -6.32 24.49 9.31
CA LEU A 191 -6.15 23.43 8.31
C LEU A 191 -7.28 23.44 7.27
N ILE A 192 -8.51 23.71 7.70
CA ILE A 192 -9.68 23.89 6.82
C ILE A 192 -9.50 25.13 5.94
N ASP A 193 -9.14 26.28 6.54
CA ASP A 193 -8.83 27.52 5.81
C ASP A 193 -7.70 27.34 4.77
N GLY A 194 -6.74 26.46 5.08
CA GLY A 194 -5.63 26.13 4.18
C GLY A 194 -6.02 25.24 3.00
N ALA A 195 -7.25 24.69 2.96
CA ALA A 195 -7.68 23.84 1.85
C ALA A 195 -7.87 24.65 0.56
N GLN A 196 -7.02 24.41 -0.43
CA GLN A 196 -7.01 25.15 -1.69
C GLN A 196 -7.88 24.53 -2.81
N SER A 197 -8.56 23.41 -2.53
CA SER A 197 -9.36 22.68 -3.51
C SER A 197 -10.61 22.08 -2.89
N ARG A 198 -11.66 21.89 -3.72
CA ARG A 198 -12.94 21.31 -3.29
C ARG A 198 -12.78 19.93 -2.69
N HIS A 199 -11.97 19.09 -3.31
CA HIS A 199 -11.73 17.74 -2.84
C HIS A 199 -10.95 17.67 -1.52
N THR A 200 -10.04 18.62 -1.27
CA THR A 200 -9.36 18.69 0.03
C THR A 200 -10.34 19.12 1.10
N LEU A 201 -11.16 20.13 0.83
CA LEU A 201 -12.14 20.62 1.79
C LEU A 201 -13.20 19.55 2.10
N ALA A 202 -13.73 18.88 1.06
CA ALA A 202 -14.65 17.75 1.22
C ALA A 202 -14.02 16.63 2.06
N TYR A 203 -12.76 16.26 1.77
CA TYR A 203 -12.05 15.27 2.57
C TYR A 203 -11.94 15.68 4.05
N LEU A 204 -11.61 16.94 4.35
CA LEU A 204 -11.45 17.42 5.73
C LEU A 204 -12.78 17.34 6.50
N TRP A 205 -13.87 17.84 5.94
CA TRP A 205 -15.19 17.79 6.59
C TRP A 205 -15.71 16.37 6.75
N LEU A 206 -15.54 15.51 5.74
CA LEU A 206 -15.86 14.08 5.87
C LEU A 206 -14.98 13.41 6.94
N ALA A 207 -13.70 13.73 7.04
CA ALA A 207 -12.82 13.18 8.08
C ALA A 207 -13.24 13.62 9.49
N ILE A 208 -13.70 14.86 9.63
CA ILE A 208 -14.21 15.42 10.90
C ILE A 208 -15.53 14.77 11.27
N GLY A 209 -16.48 14.69 10.33
CA GLY A 209 -17.83 14.20 10.59
C GLY A 209 -17.95 12.69 10.72
N THR A 210 -17.03 11.92 10.12
CA THR A 210 -17.10 10.44 10.12
C THR A 210 -16.02 9.77 10.97
N LEU A 211 -14.98 10.52 11.35
CA LEU A 211 -13.75 10.00 11.97
C LEU A 211 -13.08 8.90 11.14
N ALA A 212 -13.48 8.68 9.89
CA ALA A 212 -13.12 7.48 9.14
C ALA A 212 -11.64 7.47 8.75
N ARG A 213 -11.13 6.28 8.40
CA ARG A 213 -9.76 6.15 7.89
C ARG A 213 -9.68 6.81 6.51
N PRO A 214 -8.54 7.40 6.10
CA PRO A 214 -8.45 8.13 4.84
C PRO A 214 -8.99 7.36 3.63
N ALA A 215 -8.61 6.07 3.49
CA ALA A 215 -9.11 5.24 2.40
C ALA A 215 -10.64 5.02 2.43
N ALA A 216 -11.28 5.01 3.60
CA ALA A 216 -12.74 4.90 3.68
C ALA A 216 -13.43 6.15 3.13
N ILE A 217 -12.87 7.32 3.42
CA ILE A 217 -13.39 8.61 2.94
C ILE A 217 -13.19 8.73 1.42
N LEU A 218 -12.01 8.33 0.91
CA LEU A 218 -11.72 8.39 -0.52
C LEU A 218 -12.56 7.41 -1.36
N ASP A 219 -13.02 6.33 -0.75
CA ASP A 219 -13.89 5.35 -1.42
C ASP A 219 -15.37 5.77 -1.39
N LEU A 220 -15.76 6.75 -0.56
CA LEU A 220 -17.15 7.08 -0.24
C LEU A 220 -17.93 7.63 -1.44
N THR A 221 -19.10 7.05 -1.71
CA THR A 221 -20.01 7.46 -2.78
C THR A 221 -21.37 7.92 -2.27
N VAL A 222 -22.13 8.61 -3.12
CA VAL A 222 -23.50 9.06 -2.85
C VAL A 222 -24.44 7.94 -2.44
N THR A 223 -24.26 6.74 -3.01
CA THR A 223 -25.09 5.55 -2.73
C THR A 223 -24.90 4.97 -1.33
N GLN A 224 -23.91 5.45 -0.58
CA GLN A 224 -23.61 4.97 0.77
C GLN A 224 -24.27 5.81 1.87
N TYR A 225 -24.86 6.95 1.51
CA TYR A 225 -25.62 7.81 2.43
C TYR A 225 -27.11 7.50 2.30
N ASP A 226 -27.69 7.01 3.40
CA ASP A 226 -29.11 6.82 3.56
C ASP A 226 -29.67 8.08 4.26
N ALA A 227 -30.22 8.98 3.46
CA ALA A 227 -30.72 10.27 3.95
C ALA A 227 -32.01 10.11 4.78
N ASP A 228 -32.82 9.10 4.49
CA ASP A 228 -34.09 8.86 5.17
C ASP A 228 -33.85 8.39 6.61
N ASN A 229 -32.84 7.53 6.81
CA ASN A 229 -32.44 7.05 8.13
C ASN A 229 -31.30 7.86 8.76
N GLY A 230 -30.73 8.84 8.05
CA GLY A 230 -29.64 9.68 8.56
C GLY A 230 -28.33 8.93 8.84
N VAL A 231 -28.04 7.86 8.11
CA VAL A 231 -26.86 7.01 8.34
C VAL A 231 -25.95 6.90 7.12
N LEU A 232 -24.66 6.72 7.38
CA LEU A 232 -23.62 6.59 6.36
C LEU A 232 -22.91 5.24 6.50
N THR A 233 -23.03 4.40 5.47
CA THR A 233 -22.35 3.10 5.43
C THR A 233 -20.93 3.28 4.91
N LEU A 234 -19.90 3.30 5.78
CA LEU A 234 -18.52 3.57 5.35
C LEU A 234 -17.89 2.42 4.55
N ASN A 235 -18.48 1.22 4.57
CA ASN A 235 -18.04 0.11 3.76
C ASN A 235 -18.66 0.19 2.35
N PRO A 236 -17.86 0.25 1.27
CA PRO A 236 -18.39 0.30 -0.09
C PRO A 236 -19.25 -0.93 -0.42
N PRO A 237 -20.31 -0.77 -1.23
CA PRO A 237 -21.10 -1.89 -1.73
C PRO A 237 -20.22 -2.98 -2.38
N GLY A 238 -20.53 -4.24 -2.11
CA GLY A 238 -19.78 -5.40 -2.63
C GLY A 238 -18.42 -5.65 -1.97
N ARG A 239 -17.94 -4.78 -1.07
CA ARG A 239 -16.71 -5.04 -0.31
C ARG A 239 -17.00 -5.92 0.90
N VAL A 240 -16.38 -7.09 0.95
CA VAL A 240 -16.38 -7.95 2.16
C VAL A 240 -15.71 -7.21 3.33
N GLN A 241 -16.41 -7.14 4.47
CA GLN A 241 -15.84 -6.58 5.69
C GLN A 241 -14.69 -7.43 6.21
N ASN A 242 -13.68 -6.76 6.76
CA ASN A 242 -12.50 -7.42 7.31
C ASN A 242 -12.14 -6.80 8.66
N LYS A 243 -11.05 -7.29 9.28
CA LYS A 243 -10.57 -6.78 10.58
C LYS A 243 -10.38 -5.26 10.63
N LYS A 244 -10.11 -4.59 9.49
CA LYS A 244 -10.20 -3.13 9.36
C LYS A 244 -11.63 -2.72 9.04
N TRP A 245 -12.49 -2.93 10.03
CA TRP A 245 -13.93 -2.70 9.94
C TRP A 245 -14.22 -1.25 9.53
N ARG A 246 -15.21 -1.08 8.66
CA ARG A 246 -15.74 0.21 8.20
C ARG A 246 -17.22 0.24 8.58
N PRO A 247 -17.58 0.89 9.70
CA PRO A 247 -18.91 0.80 10.29
C PRO A 247 -19.95 1.58 9.49
N VAL A 248 -21.23 1.34 9.80
CA VAL A 248 -22.32 2.30 9.54
C VAL A 248 -22.30 3.31 10.68
N VAL A 249 -22.41 4.61 10.39
CA VAL A 249 -22.39 5.67 11.40
C VAL A 249 -23.55 6.64 11.18
N PRO A 250 -24.19 7.16 12.25
CA PRO A 250 -25.14 8.26 12.11
C PRO A 250 -24.42 9.51 11.61
N VAL A 251 -25.13 10.32 10.82
CA VAL A 251 -24.63 11.54 10.21
C VAL A 251 -25.00 12.74 11.08
N ALA A 252 -23.99 13.47 11.55
CA ALA A 252 -24.22 14.76 12.20
C ALA A 252 -24.90 15.74 11.23
N ALA A 253 -25.90 16.51 11.70
CA ALA A 253 -26.65 17.45 10.86
C ALA A 253 -25.72 18.43 10.10
N ALA A 254 -24.67 18.92 10.74
CA ALA A 254 -23.67 19.80 10.12
C ALA A 254 -22.87 19.15 8.96
N LEU A 255 -22.88 17.81 8.84
CA LEU A 255 -22.24 17.07 7.76
C LEU A 255 -23.14 16.89 6.54
N VAL A 256 -24.47 16.96 6.68
CA VAL A 256 -25.43 16.71 5.60
C VAL A 256 -25.16 17.53 4.33
N PRO A 257 -24.80 18.84 4.39
CA PRO A 257 -24.49 19.61 3.18
C PRO A 257 -23.26 19.10 2.40
N TRP A 258 -22.40 18.31 3.03
CA TRP A 258 -21.23 17.67 2.41
C TRP A 258 -21.55 16.29 1.82
N LEU A 259 -22.73 15.75 2.11
CA LEU A 259 -23.22 14.46 1.62
C LEU A 259 -24.35 14.60 0.58
N ALA A 260 -24.79 15.83 0.29
CA ALA A 260 -25.77 16.10 -0.74
C ALA A 260 -25.33 15.53 -2.11
N PRO A 261 -26.25 15.03 -2.95
CA PRO A 261 -25.89 14.43 -4.24
C PRO A 261 -25.06 15.35 -5.15
N ASP A 262 -25.32 16.66 -5.13
CA ASP A 262 -24.59 17.69 -5.88
C ASP A 262 -23.17 17.94 -5.36
N ALA A 263 -22.85 17.49 -4.13
CA ALA A 263 -21.51 17.56 -3.57
C ALA A 263 -20.57 16.48 -4.11
N ALA A 264 -21.11 15.44 -4.76
CA ALA A 264 -20.33 14.37 -5.36
C ALA A 264 -20.04 14.62 -6.83
N ASP A 265 -18.97 13.99 -7.31
CA ASP A 265 -18.61 13.99 -8.71
C ASP A 265 -19.65 13.21 -9.53
N ALA A 266 -20.29 13.88 -10.49
CA ALA A 266 -21.40 13.31 -11.27
C ALA A 266 -21.02 12.02 -12.04
N LYS A 267 -19.76 11.88 -12.45
CA LYS A 267 -19.31 10.72 -13.24
C LYS A 267 -18.99 9.52 -12.36
N THR A 268 -18.33 9.74 -11.23
CA THR A 268 -17.82 8.67 -10.37
C THR A 268 -18.71 8.39 -9.17
N GLY A 269 -19.64 9.29 -8.85
CA GLY A 269 -20.47 9.27 -7.65
C GLY A 269 -19.70 9.47 -6.35
N ARG A 270 -18.39 9.79 -6.41
CA ARG A 270 -17.52 9.94 -5.22
C ARG A 270 -17.53 11.37 -4.71
N TYR A 271 -17.52 11.53 -3.38
CA TYR A 271 -17.42 12.85 -2.75
C TYR A 271 -16.02 13.47 -2.80
N VAL A 272 -14.98 12.64 -2.96
CA VAL A 272 -13.59 13.10 -3.05
C VAL A 272 -12.97 12.60 -4.35
N THR A 273 -12.89 13.49 -5.34
CA THR A 273 -12.25 13.26 -6.64
C THR A 273 -11.25 14.35 -6.94
N TYR A 274 -10.35 14.13 -7.89
CA TYR A 274 -9.51 15.19 -8.42
C TYR A 274 -9.58 15.15 -9.94
N ARG A 275 -10.05 16.25 -10.55
CA ARG A 275 -10.24 16.36 -12.00
C ARG A 275 -11.09 15.22 -12.58
N GLY A 276 -12.25 14.98 -11.96
CA GLY A 276 -13.19 13.95 -12.43
C GLY A 276 -12.72 12.50 -12.24
N LYS A 277 -11.68 12.28 -11.44
CA LYS A 277 -11.09 10.95 -11.23
C LYS A 277 -10.98 10.62 -9.74
N PRO A 278 -11.17 9.35 -9.36
CA PRO A 278 -10.89 8.92 -8.01
C PRO A 278 -9.43 9.08 -7.64
N ILE A 279 -9.17 9.40 -6.38
CA ILE A 279 -7.82 9.45 -5.83
C ILE A 279 -7.60 8.32 -4.83
N THR A 280 -6.41 7.74 -4.83
CA THR A 280 -6.01 6.68 -3.88
C THR A 280 -5.30 7.22 -2.65
N SER A 281 -4.95 8.51 -2.65
CA SER A 281 -4.22 9.16 -1.57
C SER A 281 -4.50 10.67 -1.53
N ILE A 282 -4.81 11.17 -0.33
CA ILE A 282 -4.97 12.61 -0.05
C ILE A 282 -3.66 13.29 0.36
N ILE A 283 -2.57 12.53 0.54
CA ILE A 283 -1.36 13.00 1.24
C ILE A 283 -0.76 14.26 0.59
N ALA A 284 -0.74 14.32 -0.74
CA ALA A 284 -0.19 15.45 -1.47
C ALA A 284 -1.01 16.74 -1.22
N ALA A 285 -2.33 16.66 -1.36
CA ALA A 285 -3.23 17.78 -1.15
C ALA A 285 -3.29 18.21 0.32
N PHE A 286 -3.30 17.25 1.24
CA PHE A 286 -3.22 17.49 2.68
C PHE A 286 -1.93 18.24 3.06
N ARG A 287 -0.78 17.88 2.46
CA ARG A 287 0.49 18.57 2.71
C ARG A 287 0.45 20.03 2.27
N ILE A 288 -0.24 20.33 1.17
CA ILE A 288 -0.43 21.71 0.70
C ILE A 288 -1.28 22.47 1.70
N ALA A 289 -2.44 21.92 2.12
CA ALA A 289 -3.30 22.57 3.10
C ALA A 289 -2.61 22.77 4.45
N ARG A 290 -1.86 21.78 4.92
CA ARG A 290 -1.06 21.86 6.14
C ARG A 290 0.01 22.95 6.08
N ALA A 291 0.68 23.09 4.93
CA ALA A 291 1.68 24.14 4.73
C ALA A 291 1.03 25.53 4.72
N ALA A 292 -0.09 25.69 4.02
CA ALA A 292 -0.88 26.94 4.04
C ALA A 292 -1.38 27.30 5.44
N ALA A 293 -1.71 26.29 6.25
CA ALA A 293 -2.12 26.46 7.64
C ALA A 293 -0.95 26.76 8.61
N GLY A 294 0.30 26.69 8.17
CA GLY A 294 1.47 26.86 9.04
C GLY A 294 1.61 25.77 10.10
N LEU A 295 1.25 24.52 9.77
CA LEU A 295 1.27 23.39 10.70
C LEU A 295 2.49 22.46 10.47
N ASP A 296 3.00 21.88 11.56
CA ASP A 296 4.20 21.05 11.54
C ASP A 296 4.01 19.67 10.88
N ALA A 297 5.12 18.98 10.61
CA ALA A 297 5.12 17.72 9.86
C ALA A 297 4.40 16.56 10.56
N ARG A 298 4.21 16.62 11.89
CA ARG A 298 3.47 15.63 12.68
C ARG A 298 1.96 15.78 12.51
N VAL A 299 1.46 16.85 11.87
CA VAL A 299 0.07 16.92 11.44
C VAL A 299 -0.10 16.09 10.17
N THR A 300 -0.92 15.04 10.27
CA THR A 300 -1.19 14.08 9.18
C THR A 300 -2.70 13.89 9.03
N PRO A 301 -3.18 13.21 7.97
CA PRO A 301 -4.62 12.91 7.86
C PRO A 301 -5.20 12.15 9.07
N TYR A 302 -4.39 11.37 9.79
CA TYR A 302 -4.81 10.67 11.02
C TYR A 302 -4.96 11.60 12.22
N SER A 303 -4.32 12.78 12.21
CA SER A 303 -4.44 13.78 13.26
C SER A 303 -5.89 14.22 13.46
N ILE A 304 -6.68 14.34 12.38
CA ILE A 304 -8.11 14.70 12.45
C ILE A 304 -8.88 13.65 13.26
N ARG A 305 -8.72 12.38 12.90
CA ARG A 305 -9.35 11.26 13.60
C ARG A 305 -8.96 11.19 15.08
N HIS A 306 -7.69 11.44 15.41
CA HIS A 306 -7.23 11.49 16.80
C HIS A 306 -7.80 12.70 17.56
N THR A 307 -7.93 13.84 16.89
CA THR A 307 -8.52 15.06 17.46
C THR A 307 -9.99 14.83 17.77
N MET A 308 -10.76 14.34 16.82
CA MET A 308 -12.18 14.06 17.03
C MET A 308 -12.43 13.01 18.11
N ALA A 309 -11.64 11.93 18.15
CA ALA A 309 -11.74 10.95 19.24
C ALA A 309 -11.44 11.58 20.63
N ARG A 310 -10.55 12.58 20.70
CA ARG A 310 -10.29 13.34 21.93
C ARG A 310 -11.45 14.27 22.27
N GLU A 311 -12.03 14.96 21.29
CA GLU A 311 -13.19 15.84 21.50
C GLU A 311 -14.41 15.02 21.98
N LEU A 312 -14.66 13.84 21.42
CA LEU A 312 -15.71 12.93 21.89
C LEU A 312 -15.50 12.52 23.35
N ARG A 313 -14.26 12.20 23.75
CA ARG A 313 -13.95 11.89 25.16
C ARG A 313 -14.16 13.08 26.08
N LYS A 314 -13.78 14.30 25.66
CA LYS A 314 -14.03 15.53 26.43
C LYS A 314 -15.52 15.76 26.64
N ALA A 315 -16.34 15.44 25.64
CA ALA A 315 -17.80 15.48 25.70
C ALA A 315 -18.42 14.31 26.49
N ARG A 316 -17.61 13.45 27.12
CA ARG A 316 -18.05 12.28 27.91
C ARG A 316 -18.88 11.26 27.14
N VAL A 317 -18.69 11.17 25.83
CA VAL A 317 -19.33 10.13 25.00
C VAL A 317 -18.89 8.74 25.47
N PRO A 318 -19.80 7.77 25.60
CA PRO A 318 -19.47 6.41 26.02
C PRO A 318 -18.35 5.80 25.16
N GLY A 319 -17.38 5.15 25.83
CA GLY A 319 -16.19 4.61 25.16
C GLY A 319 -16.52 3.58 24.08
N GLU A 320 -17.60 2.82 24.25
CA GLU A 320 -18.13 1.89 23.26
C GLU A 320 -18.58 2.59 21.98
N GLN A 321 -19.35 3.69 22.09
CA GLN A 321 -19.76 4.48 20.92
C GLN A 321 -18.54 5.03 20.17
N ILE A 322 -17.54 5.56 20.89
CA ILE A 322 -16.28 6.03 20.27
C ILE A 322 -15.57 4.87 19.56
N SER A 323 -15.52 3.69 20.18
CA SER A 323 -14.90 2.49 19.60
C SER A 323 -15.59 2.06 18.31
N LEU A 324 -16.92 2.00 18.32
CA LEU A 324 -17.75 1.63 17.17
C LEU A 324 -17.62 2.64 16.03
N PHE A 325 -17.66 3.95 16.31
CA PHE A 325 -17.45 5.01 15.31
C PHE A 325 -16.05 4.91 14.66
N LEU A 326 -15.04 4.53 15.45
CA LEU A 326 -13.70 4.26 14.96
C LEU A 326 -13.61 2.91 14.19
N GLY A 327 -14.65 2.10 14.16
CA GLY A 327 -14.61 0.78 13.55
C GLY A 327 -13.63 -0.15 14.27
N HIS A 328 -13.61 -0.08 15.59
CA HIS A 328 -12.95 -1.02 16.48
C HIS A 328 -14.03 -1.91 17.07
N LEU A 329 -14.23 -3.09 16.47
CA LEU A 329 -15.18 -4.07 16.99
C LEU A 329 -14.65 -4.70 18.29
N PRO A 330 -15.52 -5.01 19.26
CA PRO A 330 -15.18 -5.86 20.39
C PRO A 330 -14.61 -7.20 19.91
N SER A 331 -13.63 -7.73 20.64
CA SER A 331 -13.05 -9.03 20.29
C SER A 331 -14.10 -10.13 20.45
N GLY A 332 -14.37 -10.90 19.39
CA GLY A 332 -15.28 -12.05 19.45
C GLY A 332 -16.76 -11.76 19.18
N ALA A 333 -17.14 -10.54 18.80
CA ALA A 333 -18.53 -10.23 18.47
C ALA A 333 -19.01 -11.02 17.22
N ALA A 334 -19.93 -11.95 17.41
CA ALA A 334 -20.69 -12.58 16.34
C ALA A 334 -21.60 -11.52 15.68
N SER A 335 -21.52 -11.42 14.36
CA SER A 335 -21.99 -10.28 13.56
C SER A 335 -23.51 -10.15 13.43
N THR A 336 -24.32 -11.00 14.05
CA THR A 336 -25.74 -11.17 13.66
C THR A 336 -26.64 -10.04 14.20
N THR A 337 -26.44 -9.58 15.44
CA THR A 337 -27.21 -8.45 16.02
C THR A 337 -26.69 -7.08 15.53
N ALA A 338 -25.42 -7.00 15.12
CA ALA A 338 -24.77 -5.76 14.68
C ALA A 338 -25.24 -5.25 13.30
N VAL A 339 -26.00 -6.04 12.55
CA VAL A 339 -26.52 -5.66 11.22
C VAL A 339 -27.66 -4.65 11.31
N TYR A 340 -28.53 -4.79 12.31
CA TYR A 340 -29.75 -3.96 12.45
C TYR A 340 -29.60 -2.82 13.46
N ALA A 341 -28.71 -2.95 14.45
CA ALA A 341 -28.42 -1.89 15.42
C ALA A 341 -28.20 -0.50 14.81
N PRO A 342 -27.58 -0.33 13.62
CA PRO A 342 -27.38 0.98 13.02
C PRO A 342 -28.65 1.77 12.65
N TYR A 343 -29.81 1.10 12.57
CA TYR A 343 -31.09 1.73 12.22
C TYR A 343 -31.93 2.08 13.45
N GLU A 344 -31.43 1.81 14.66
CA GLU A 344 -32.09 2.19 15.90
C GLU A 344 -31.85 3.69 16.21
N PRO A 345 -32.85 4.44 16.70
CA PRO A 345 -32.73 5.88 16.94
C PRO A 345 -31.59 6.29 17.89
N GLU A 346 -31.23 5.43 18.85
CA GLU A 346 -30.19 5.71 19.86
C GLU A 346 -28.79 5.31 19.40
N TYR A 347 -28.65 4.70 18.22
CA TYR A 347 -27.38 4.16 17.75
C TYR A 347 -26.32 5.25 17.59
N LEU A 348 -25.31 5.23 18.46
CA LEU A 348 -24.20 6.18 18.48
C LEU A 348 -24.67 7.66 18.59
N ALA A 349 -25.84 7.90 19.18
CA ALA A 349 -26.47 9.23 19.22
C ALA A 349 -25.62 10.28 19.98
N ASP A 350 -24.97 9.91 21.09
CA ASP A 350 -24.10 10.83 21.83
C ASP A 350 -22.87 11.23 21.00
N ALA A 351 -22.30 10.25 20.28
CA ALA A 351 -21.19 10.50 19.36
C ALA A 351 -21.60 11.44 18.23
N ALA A 352 -22.76 11.21 17.60
CA ALA A 352 -23.30 12.06 16.53
C ALA A 352 -23.52 13.51 17.02
N THR A 353 -24.14 13.66 18.20
CA THR A 353 -24.40 14.95 18.84
C THR A 353 -23.10 15.70 19.14
N ALA A 354 -22.12 15.02 19.74
CA ALA A 354 -20.82 15.62 20.03
C ALA A 354 -20.05 16.02 18.76
N ILE A 355 -20.10 15.21 17.70
CA ILE A 355 -19.53 15.57 16.39
C ILE A 355 -20.21 16.82 15.84
N ASN A 356 -21.55 16.88 15.87
CA ASN A 356 -22.31 18.04 15.41
C ASN A 356 -21.87 19.32 16.12
N ASN A 357 -21.74 19.26 17.46
CA ASN A 357 -21.30 20.40 18.27
C ASN A 357 -19.87 20.84 17.92
N VAL A 358 -18.94 19.91 17.69
CA VAL A 358 -17.57 20.24 17.26
C VAL A 358 -17.59 20.90 15.87
N MET A 359 -18.39 20.38 14.93
CA MET A 359 -18.50 20.95 13.58
C MET A 359 -19.07 22.38 13.61
N HIS A 360 -20.08 22.66 14.45
CA HIS A 360 -20.59 24.02 14.64
C HIS A 360 -19.53 24.97 15.20
N ARG A 361 -18.77 24.54 16.21
CA ARG A 361 -17.66 25.34 16.75
C ARG A 361 -16.58 25.60 15.71
N LEU A 362 -16.25 24.61 14.87
CA LEU A 362 -15.30 24.79 13.77
C LEU A 362 -15.83 25.75 12.72
N ALA A 363 -17.11 25.64 12.34
CA ALA A 363 -17.72 26.55 11.38
C ALA A 363 -17.64 28.02 11.83
N ALA A 364 -17.73 28.30 13.14
CA ALA A 364 -17.54 29.64 13.69
C ALA A 364 -16.09 30.14 13.68
N LEU A 365 -15.10 29.24 13.63
CA LEU A 365 -13.67 29.57 13.64
C LEU A 365 -13.05 29.66 12.23
N VAL A 366 -13.66 29.02 11.25
CA VAL A 366 -13.20 29.00 9.86
C VAL A 366 -13.52 30.34 9.20
N ARG A 367 -12.51 30.99 8.60
CA ARG A 367 -12.67 32.29 7.94
C ARG A 367 -13.19 32.14 6.51
N ASN A 368 -12.77 31.08 5.82
CA ASN A 368 -13.21 30.77 4.46
C ASN A 368 -14.36 29.76 4.52
N SER A 369 -15.59 30.23 4.76
CA SER A 369 -16.83 29.43 4.68
C SER A 369 -17.21 29.04 3.24
N HIS A 370 -16.41 29.42 2.24
CA HIS A 370 -16.73 29.16 0.84
C HIS A 370 -16.79 27.66 0.56
N ARG A 371 -17.90 27.25 -0.06
CA ARG A 371 -17.96 26.12 -1.00
C ARG A 371 -16.94 26.49 -2.09
N PRO A 372 -15.70 25.94 -2.13
CA PRO A 372 -14.79 26.25 -3.22
C PRO A 372 -15.52 25.87 -4.51
N ALA A 373 -15.35 26.68 -5.54
CA ALA A 373 -15.92 26.41 -6.85
C ALA A 373 -15.70 24.93 -7.22
N PRO A 374 -16.64 24.27 -7.94
CA PRO A 374 -16.35 22.97 -8.54
C PRO A 374 -14.98 23.06 -9.18
N ASP A 375 -14.12 22.03 -9.03
CA ASP A 375 -12.75 22.02 -9.55
C ASP A 375 -12.80 22.57 -10.98
N ALA A 376 -12.56 23.88 -11.14
CA ALA A 376 -12.58 24.50 -12.44
C ALA A 376 -11.50 23.77 -13.23
N GLU A 377 -11.63 23.68 -14.54
CA GLU A 377 -10.45 23.49 -15.37
C GLU A 377 -9.46 24.56 -14.94
N THR A 378 -8.57 24.18 -14.03
CA THR A 378 -7.49 25.02 -13.57
C THR A 378 -6.52 24.93 -14.72
N THR A 379 -6.83 25.72 -15.76
CA THR A 379 -5.83 26.32 -16.63
C THR A 379 -4.76 26.82 -15.70
N GLY A 380 -3.65 26.08 -15.73
CA GLY A 380 -2.71 26.08 -14.63
C GLY A 380 -2.11 27.47 -14.41
N LYS A 381 -2.07 27.88 -13.15
CA LYS A 381 -0.95 28.51 -12.41
C LYS A 381 -1.57 29.25 -11.20
N ALA A 382 -0.99 29.28 -10.01
CA ALA A 382 0.43 29.19 -9.70
C ALA A 382 0.68 28.49 -8.36
N ILE A 383 1.49 27.42 -8.40
CA ILE A 383 2.39 27.09 -7.30
C ILE A 383 3.77 26.90 -7.93
N ARG A 384 4.66 27.84 -7.58
CA ARG A 384 6.08 28.01 -7.95
C ARG A 384 6.31 28.52 -9.37
N HIS A 385 7.00 29.66 -9.49
CA HIS A 385 7.42 30.26 -10.75
C HIS A 385 8.11 29.24 -11.66
N GLY A 386 7.33 28.65 -12.57
CA GLY A 386 7.88 28.10 -13.79
C GLY A 386 8.36 29.27 -14.65
N ILE A 387 9.40 29.04 -15.44
CA ILE A 387 9.81 30.00 -16.46
C ILE A 387 8.60 30.38 -17.32
N GLY A 388 8.41 31.69 -17.57
CA GLY A 388 7.35 32.21 -18.42
C GLY A 388 7.36 31.57 -19.80
N ASP A 389 6.21 31.54 -20.48
CA ASP A 389 6.04 30.76 -21.71
C ASP A 389 6.91 31.29 -22.86
N GLU A 390 7.22 32.59 -22.89
CA GLU A 390 8.22 33.19 -23.79
C GLU A 390 9.62 32.59 -23.58
N LYS A 391 10.11 32.56 -22.32
CA LYS A 391 11.39 31.93 -21.98
C LYS A 391 11.39 30.43 -22.28
N ARG A 392 10.25 29.76 -22.10
CA ARG A 392 10.10 28.34 -22.44
C ARG A 392 10.19 28.11 -23.95
N GLN A 393 9.56 28.96 -24.76
CA GLN A 393 9.66 28.91 -26.22
C GLN A 393 11.07 29.25 -26.70
N GLN A 394 11.73 30.23 -26.09
CA GLN A 394 13.13 30.57 -26.37
C GLN A 394 14.06 29.36 -26.10
N VAL A 395 13.94 28.71 -24.93
CA VAL A 395 14.70 27.49 -24.60
C VAL A 395 14.39 26.36 -25.58
N ARG A 396 13.11 26.17 -25.93
CA ARG A 396 12.68 25.14 -26.88
C ARG A 396 13.26 25.37 -28.28
N ARG A 397 13.28 26.62 -28.76
CA ARG A 397 13.88 27.02 -30.04
C ARG A 397 15.38 26.72 -30.06
N LEU A 398 16.13 27.20 -29.06
CA LEU A 398 17.57 26.96 -28.95
C LEU A 398 17.92 25.45 -28.90
N ILE A 399 17.09 24.64 -28.22
CA ILE A 399 17.28 23.18 -28.20
C ILE A 399 17.08 22.57 -29.60
N LEU A 400 16.04 23.02 -30.33
CA LEU A 400 15.74 22.53 -31.68
C LEU A 400 16.77 23.00 -32.73
N GLU A 401 17.38 24.16 -32.52
CA GLU A 401 18.51 24.69 -33.31
C GLU A 401 19.85 23.98 -32.98
N GLY A 402 19.86 23.02 -32.05
CA GLY A 402 21.03 22.21 -31.74
C GLY A 402 21.99 22.82 -30.70
N VAL A 403 21.59 23.90 -30.03
CA VAL A 403 22.47 24.58 -29.05
C VAL A 403 22.80 23.65 -27.86
N PRO A 404 24.08 23.53 -27.45
CA PRO A 404 24.51 22.70 -26.33
C PRO A 404 23.87 23.12 -24.99
N HIS A 405 23.62 22.15 -24.10
CA HIS A 405 22.89 22.35 -22.84
C HIS A 405 23.45 23.48 -21.98
N ALA A 406 24.77 23.53 -21.79
CA ALA A 406 25.44 24.56 -21.00
C ALA A 406 25.23 25.97 -21.60
N LYS A 407 25.24 26.08 -22.93
CA LYS A 407 25.06 27.38 -23.62
C LYS A 407 23.60 27.84 -23.59
N VAL A 408 22.63 26.92 -23.62
CA VAL A 408 21.20 27.25 -23.40
C VAL A 408 20.97 27.84 -22.01
N LYS A 409 21.63 27.30 -20.98
CA LYS A 409 21.56 27.83 -19.60
C LYS A 409 22.12 29.26 -19.52
N GLU A 410 23.30 29.48 -20.10
CA GLU A 410 23.96 30.78 -20.13
C GLU A 410 23.10 31.84 -20.83
N LEU A 411 22.53 31.51 -21.99
CA LEU A 411 21.73 32.44 -22.81
C LEU A 411 20.34 32.76 -22.23
N THR A 412 19.79 31.90 -21.37
CA THR A 412 18.39 32.02 -20.92
C THR A 412 18.23 32.23 -19.41
N GLY A 413 19.29 31.98 -18.62
CA GLY A 413 19.27 32.03 -17.15
C GLY A 413 18.37 30.97 -16.50
N VAL A 414 17.98 29.93 -17.25
CA VAL A 414 17.04 28.90 -16.81
C VAL A 414 17.75 27.75 -16.10
N SER A 415 17.15 27.20 -15.03
CA SER A 415 17.71 26.08 -14.27
C SER A 415 17.89 24.79 -15.11
N ASP A 416 18.93 24.00 -14.79
CA ASP A 416 19.24 22.73 -15.47
C ASP A 416 18.05 21.75 -15.47
N GLY A 417 17.31 21.70 -14.37
CA GLY A 417 16.12 20.85 -14.24
C GLY A 417 15.02 21.22 -15.23
N THR A 418 14.85 22.52 -15.51
CA THR A 418 13.87 23.00 -16.50
C THR A 418 14.32 22.70 -17.94
N ILE A 419 15.59 22.91 -18.27
CA ILE A 419 16.14 22.60 -19.61
C ILE A 419 16.05 21.09 -19.89
N SER A 420 16.39 20.26 -18.89
CA SER A 420 16.29 18.80 -19.00
C SER A 420 14.85 18.32 -19.20
N SER A 421 13.90 18.92 -18.49
CA SER A 421 12.47 18.64 -18.68
C SER A 421 11.98 18.97 -20.09
N ILE A 422 12.39 20.12 -20.67
CA ILE A 422 12.01 20.51 -22.04
C ILE A 422 12.63 19.57 -23.07
N ARG A 423 13.90 19.15 -22.90
CA ARG A 423 14.52 18.15 -23.78
C ARG A 423 13.80 16.81 -23.75
N LYS A 424 13.30 16.37 -22.58
CA LYS A 424 12.53 15.13 -22.44
C LYS A 424 11.20 15.20 -23.19
N VAL A 425 10.52 16.35 -23.15
CA VAL A 425 9.27 16.58 -23.89
C VAL A 425 9.53 16.57 -25.40
N LEU A 426 10.54 17.30 -25.88
CA LEU A 426 10.91 17.31 -27.30
C LEU A 426 11.29 15.93 -27.84
N ARG A 427 11.99 15.11 -27.04
CA ARG A 427 12.27 13.70 -27.40
C ARG A 427 11.00 12.87 -27.53
N ALA A 428 10.06 13.03 -26.59
CA ALA A 428 8.79 12.30 -26.63
C ALA A 428 7.92 12.71 -27.84
N GLU A 429 7.89 14.00 -28.18
CA GLU A 429 7.20 14.51 -29.37
C GLU A 429 7.85 13.99 -30.67
N ALA A 430 9.19 13.97 -30.74
CA ALA A 430 9.90 13.39 -31.88
C ALA A 430 9.65 11.88 -32.04
N LEU A 431 9.56 11.15 -30.93
CA LEU A 431 9.18 9.73 -30.91
C LEU A 431 7.73 9.53 -31.40
N ALA A 432 6.80 10.38 -30.99
CA ALA A 432 5.40 10.31 -31.44
C ALA A 432 5.25 10.62 -32.94
N LEU A 433 5.98 11.61 -33.45
CA LEU A 433 6.00 11.96 -34.88
C LEU A 433 6.63 10.87 -35.77
N ARG A 434 7.56 10.08 -35.21
CA ARG A 434 8.14 8.90 -35.88
C ARG A 434 7.24 7.67 -35.85
N ALA A 435 6.28 7.61 -34.94
CA ALA A 435 5.30 6.52 -34.86
C ALA A 435 4.05 6.77 -35.71
N THR A 436 3.91 7.98 -36.28
CA THR A 436 2.79 8.41 -37.14
C THR A 436 3.19 8.61 -38.60
N LYS A 437 4.46 8.35 -38.94
CA LYS A 437 4.98 8.16 -40.31
C LYS A 437 5.38 6.70 -40.46
#